data_AF-A0A7J4PM55-F1
#
_entry.id   AF-A0A7J4PM55-F1
#
_cell.length_a   1.000
_cell.length_b   1.000
_cell.length_c   1.000
_cell.angle_alpha   90.00
_cell.angle_beta   90.00
_cell.angle_gamma   90.00
#
_symmetry.space_group_name_H-M   'P 1'
#
loop_
_entity.id
_entity.type
_entity.pdbx_description
1 polymer ?
#
loop_
_entity_poly.entity_id
_entity_poly.type
_entity_poly.pdbx_seq_one_letter_code
_entity_poly.pdbx_strand_id
1 'polypeptide(L)'
;MQILKHLREKQMSASELAAELDLRLNTLKYNLDALEEAGLINVRKVKWSCKGCKIKVYAFSEQPILLLPRAKTNEYSSICGTLDEVRGELCRG
;
A
#
# COMPACT_ATOMS: atom_id res chain seq x y z
N MET A 1 10.05 -5.32 2.68
CA MET A 1 9.03 -4.61 1.85
C MET A 1 8.65 -5.44 0.61
N GLN A 2 8.33 -6.74 0.76
CA GLN A 2 8.16 -7.65 -0.39
C GLN A 2 6.76 -7.61 -1.02
N ILE A 3 5.70 -7.38 -0.23
CA ILE A 3 4.31 -7.34 -0.71
C ILE A 3 4.10 -6.24 -1.76
N LEU A 4 4.51 -4.99 -1.45
CA LEU A 4 4.36 -3.85 -2.35
C LEU A 4 5.16 -4.03 -3.65
N LYS A 5 6.33 -4.68 -3.58
CA LYS A 5 7.14 -4.98 -4.77
C LYS A 5 6.37 -5.90 -5.74
N HIS A 6 5.80 -6.99 -5.22
CA HIS A 6 5.01 -7.92 -6.03
C HIS A 6 3.75 -7.26 -6.60
N LEU A 7 3.05 -6.44 -5.80
CA LEU A 7 1.84 -5.74 -6.23
C LEU A 7 2.09 -4.60 -7.22
N ARG A 8 3.32 -4.07 -7.28
CA ARG A 8 3.77 -3.14 -8.32
C ARG A 8 3.94 -3.84 -9.66
N GLU A 9 4.41 -5.09 -9.65
CA GLU A 9 4.62 -5.87 -10.87
C GLU A 9 3.31 -6.45 -11.41
N LYS A 10 2.44 -6.99 -10.54
CA LYS A 10 1.14 -7.54 -10.95
C LYS A 10 0.12 -7.58 -9.81
N GLN A 11 -1.16 -7.60 -10.18
CA GLN A 11 -2.27 -7.71 -9.23
C GLN A 11 -2.42 -9.15 -8.74
N MET A 12 -2.64 -9.33 -7.43
CA MET A 12 -2.68 -10.66 -6.81
C MET A 12 -3.75 -10.73 -5.70
N SER A 13 -4.33 -11.90 -5.51
CA SER A 13 -5.08 -12.25 -4.31
C SER A 13 -4.16 -12.55 -3.13
N ALA A 14 -4.73 -12.58 -1.92
CA ALA A 14 -3.97 -12.97 -0.74
C ALA A 14 -3.39 -14.40 -0.87
N SER A 15 -4.12 -15.35 -1.45
CA SER A 15 -3.60 -16.71 -1.61
C SER A 15 -2.44 -16.80 -2.61
N GLU A 16 -2.49 -16.04 -3.71
CA GLU A 16 -1.40 -15.96 -4.69
C GLU A 16 -0.15 -15.33 -4.08
N LEU A 17 -0.28 -14.20 -3.39
CA LEU A 17 0.82 -13.56 -2.66
C LEU A 17 1.43 -14.47 -1.59
N ALA A 18 0.59 -15.20 -0.85
CA ALA A 18 1.04 -16.11 0.20
C ALA A 18 1.89 -17.24 -0.37
N ALA A 19 1.50 -17.78 -1.53
CA ALA A 19 2.25 -18.81 -2.23
C ALA A 19 3.57 -18.26 -2.80
N GLU A 20 3.56 -17.08 -3.44
CA GLU A 20 4.77 -16.49 -4.02
C GLU A 20 5.79 -16.04 -2.97
N LEU A 21 5.31 -15.58 -1.81
CA LEU A 21 6.18 -15.13 -0.71
C LEU A 21 6.53 -16.23 0.28
N ASP A 22 6.00 -17.44 0.12
CA ASP A 22 6.09 -18.56 1.07
C ASP A 22 5.69 -18.15 2.51
N LEU A 23 4.54 -17.47 2.62
CA LEU A 23 4.01 -16.96 3.89
C LEU A 23 2.67 -17.61 4.25
N ARG A 24 2.40 -17.72 5.56
CA ARG A 24 1.06 -18.12 6.02
C ARG A 24 0.01 -17.10 5.61
N LEU A 25 -1.10 -17.59 5.07
CA LEU A 25 -2.20 -16.74 4.58
C LEU A 25 -2.73 -15.77 5.63
N ASN A 26 -2.81 -16.20 6.90
CA ASN A 26 -3.27 -15.34 8.00
C ASN A 26 -2.32 -14.16 8.26
N THR A 27 -1.01 -14.41 8.23
CA THR A 27 0.00 -13.35 8.36
C THR A 27 -0.14 -12.35 7.23
N LEU A 28 -0.34 -12.83 6.02
CA LEU A 28 -0.50 -11.95 4.87
C LEU A 28 -1.79 -11.13 4.95
N LYS A 29 -2.93 -11.72 5.34
CA LYS A 29 -4.20 -10.99 5.48
C LYS A 29 -4.07 -9.78 6.41
N TYR A 30 -3.49 -9.98 7.59
CA TYR A 30 -3.25 -8.87 8.53
C TYR A 30 -2.44 -7.73 7.91
N ASN A 31 -1.38 -8.06 7.18
CA ASN A 31 -0.56 -7.06 6.50
C ASN A 31 -1.31 -6.38 5.35
N LEU A 32 -2.10 -7.12 4.56
CA LEU A 32 -2.89 -6.56 3.47
C LEU A 32 -3.96 -5.61 3.99
N ASP A 33 -4.63 -5.95 5.08
CA ASP A 33 -5.62 -5.08 5.70
C ASP A 33 -4.97 -3.77 6.17
N ALA A 34 -3.81 -3.83 6.82
CA ALA A 34 -3.07 -2.64 7.25
C ALA A 34 -2.56 -1.78 6.08
N LEU A 35 -2.12 -2.41 4.98
CA LEU A 35 -1.67 -1.70 3.78
C LEU A 35 -2.86 -1.08 3.01
N GLU A 36 -4.01 -1.75 2.98
CA GLU A 36 -5.27 -1.23 2.40
C GLU A 36 -5.75 -0.01 3.19
N GLU A 37 -5.76 -0.12 4.53
CA GLU A 37 -6.12 0.99 5.43
C GLU A 37 -5.17 2.19 5.29
N ALA A 38 -3.86 1.93 5.14
CA ALA A 38 -2.86 2.97 4.89
C ALA A 38 -2.92 3.58 3.47
N GLY A 39 -3.81 3.08 2.59
CA GLY A 39 -3.94 3.56 1.21
C GLY A 39 -2.79 3.17 0.28
N LEU A 40 -1.91 2.27 0.72
CA LEU A 40 -0.73 1.83 -0.04
C LEU A 40 -1.09 0.82 -1.13
N ILE A 41 -2.21 0.12 -0.95
CA ILE A 41 -2.78 -0.83 -1.90
C ILE A 41 -4.29 -0.62 -1.98
N ASN A 42 -4.92 -1.14 -3.03
CA ASN A 42 -6.37 -1.13 -3.17
C ASN A 42 -6.91 -2.47 -3.68
N VAL A 43 -8.20 -2.72 -3.45
CA VAL A 43 -8.89 -3.85 -4.06
C VAL A 43 -9.36 -3.44 -5.45
N ARG A 44 -8.67 -3.93 -6.48
CA ARG A 44 -8.99 -3.59 -7.87
C ARG A 44 -10.18 -4.38 -8.43
N LYS A 45 -10.40 -5.59 -7.92
CA LYS A 45 -11.54 -6.44 -8.28
C LYS A 45 -11.82 -7.50 -7.23
N VAL A 46 -13.04 -8.03 -7.25
CA VAL A 46 -13.44 -9.21 -6.49
C VAL A 46 -13.79 -10.32 -7.47
N LYS A 47 -13.14 -11.48 -7.33
CA LYS A 47 -13.42 -12.70 -8.10
C LYS A 47 -14.21 -13.69 -7.24
N TRP A 48 -14.76 -14.72 -7.86
CA TRP A 48 -15.41 -15.83 -7.16
C TRP A 48 -14.58 -17.09 -7.34
N SER A 49 -14.34 -17.82 -6.24
CA SER A 49 -13.74 -19.15 -6.28
C SER A 49 -14.73 -20.20 -6.80
N CYS A 50 -14.22 -21.38 -7.15
CA CYS A 50 -15.05 -22.56 -7.44
C CYS A 50 -15.97 -22.95 -6.26
N LYS A 51 -15.61 -22.58 -5.04
CA LYS A 51 -16.40 -22.80 -3.81
C LYS A 51 -17.37 -21.66 -3.51
N GLY A 52 -17.56 -20.71 -4.43
CA GLY A 52 -18.44 -19.56 -4.22
C GLY A 52 -17.92 -18.53 -3.22
N CYS A 53 -16.66 -18.59 -2.80
CA CYS A 53 -16.07 -17.54 -1.96
C CYS A 53 -15.69 -16.30 -2.78
N LYS A 54 -16.02 -15.11 -2.28
CA LYS A 54 -15.50 -13.83 -2.78
C LYS A 54 -14.00 -13.72 -2.48
N ILE A 55 -13.20 -13.44 -3.49
CA ILE A 55 -11.74 -13.28 -3.40
C ILE A 55 -11.37 -11.87 -3.85
N LYS A 56 -10.86 -11.06 -2.92
CA LYS A 56 -10.25 -9.75 -3.23
C LYS A 56 -8.97 -9.96 -4.04
N VAL A 57 -8.79 -9.14 -5.07
CA VAL A 57 -7.54 -9.02 -5.83
C VAL A 57 -6.99 -7.62 -5.60
N TYR A 58 -5.80 -7.58 -5.00
CA TYR A 58 -5.12 -6.36 -4.59
C TYR A 58 -4.20 -5.83 -5.69
N ALA A 59 -4.00 -4.52 -5.72
CA ALA A 59 -3.06 -3.84 -6.59
C ALA A 59 -2.32 -2.72 -5.83
N PHE A 60 -1.15 -2.33 -6.32
CA PHE A 60 -0.42 -1.18 -5.80
C PHE A 60 -1.19 0.12 -6.02
N SER A 61 -1.16 1.03 -5.02
CA SER A 61 -1.72 2.37 -5.14
C SER A 61 -0.64 3.34 -5.65
N GLU A 62 -0.85 3.96 -6.81
CA GLU A 62 0.09 4.90 -7.47
C GLU A 62 0.15 6.29 -6.78
N GLN A 63 -0.33 6.40 -5.53
CA GLN A 63 -0.35 7.67 -4.80
C GLN A 63 1.00 7.96 -4.14
N PRO A 64 1.49 9.21 -4.16
CA PRO A 64 2.72 9.57 -3.46
C PRO A 64 2.53 9.41 -1.94
N ILE A 65 3.51 8.77 -1.30
CA ILE A 65 3.49 8.48 0.15
C ILE A 65 4.52 9.37 0.83
N LEU A 66 4.07 10.16 1.80
CA LEU A 66 4.96 10.96 2.63
C LEU A 66 5.17 10.25 3.98
N LEU A 67 6.38 9.74 4.22
CA LEU A 67 6.77 9.16 5.49
C LEU A 67 7.29 10.26 6.41
N LEU A 68 6.53 10.58 7.45
CA LEU A 68 6.94 11.57 8.45
C LEU A 68 7.46 10.86 9.72
N PRO A 69 8.63 11.26 10.24
CA PRO A 69 9.06 10.81 11.56
C PRO A 69 8.06 11.33 12.61
N ARG A 70 7.79 10.52 13.63
CA ARG A 70 6.91 10.93 14.72
C ARG A 70 7.57 12.08 15.49
N ALA A 71 7.11 13.31 15.23
CA ALA A 71 7.58 14.47 15.97
C ALA A 71 7.12 14.38 17.43
N LYS A 72 8.03 14.68 18.37
CA LYS A 72 7.61 15.04 19.73
C LYS A 72 6.88 16.38 19.60
N THR A 73 5.74 16.48 20.27
CA THR A 73 4.77 17.58 20.21
C THR A 73 5.39 18.96 19.91
N ASN A 74 4.88 19.59 18.83
CA ASN A 74 4.93 21.02 18.47
C ASN A 74 5.81 21.51 17.29
N GLU A 75 6.30 20.64 16.39
CA GLU A 75 7.11 21.08 15.23
C GLU A 75 6.60 20.58 13.85
N TYR A 76 5.30 20.66 13.59
CA TYR A 76 4.78 20.40 12.22
C TYR A 76 4.91 21.62 11.29
N SER A 77 5.19 22.81 11.84
CA SER A 77 5.35 24.07 11.07
C SER A 77 6.57 24.04 10.14
N SER A 78 7.69 23.46 10.58
CA SER A 78 8.91 23.32 9.78
C SER A 78 8.74 22.34 8.61
N ILE A 79 7.86 21.35 8.76
CA ILE A 79 7.57 20.34 7.72
C ILE A 79 6.77 20.98 6.58
N CYS A 80 5.79 21.84 6.89
CA CYS A 80 5.01 22.54 5.87
C CYS A 80 5.89 23.41 4.96
N GLY A 81 6.87 24.13 5.52
CA GLY A 81 7.80 24.93 4.70
C GLY A 81 8.61 24.10 3.71
N THR A 82 9.03 22.90 4.11
CA THR A 82 9.78 21.98 3.23
C THR A 82 8.88 21.38 2.14
N LEU A 83 7.61 21.11 2.46
CA LEU A 83 6.65 20.56 1.47
C LEU A 83 6.26 21.58 0.40
N ASP A 84 6.16 22.87 0.75
CA ASP A 84 5.92 23.94 -0.22
C ASP A 84 7.07 24.09 -1.23
N GLU A 85 8.30 23.88 -0.79
CA GLU A 85 9.49 23.88 -1.65
C GLU A 85 9.48 22.71 -2.63
N VAL A 86 9.26 21.48 -2.13
CA VAL A 86 9.16 20.27 -2.97
C VAL A 86 7.99 20.37 -3.97
N ARG A 87 6.85 20.93 -3.54
CA ARG A 87 5.71 21.17 -4.44
C ARG A 87 6.09 22.16 -5.55
N GLY A 88 6.88 23.19 -5.24
CA GLY A 88 7.39 24.16 -6.21
C GLY A 88 8.38 23.57 -7.22
N GLU A 89 9.05 22.47 -6.92
CA GLU A 89 9.93 21.74 -7.84
C GLU A 89 9.16 20.78 -8.75
N LEU A 90 8.18 20.04 -8.20
CA LEU A 90 7.31 19.14 -8.97
C LEU A 90 6.44 19.86 -10.02
N CYS A 91 6.06 21.12 -9.76
CA CYS A 91 5.26 21.93 -10.69
C CYS A 91 6.08 22.69 -11.76
N ARG A 92 7.41 22.58 -11.76
CA ARG A 92 8.30 23.23 -12.75
C ARG A 92 8.77 22.29 -13.87
N GLY A 93 8.32 21.03 -13.86
CA GLY A 93 8.56 20.03 -14.91
C GLY A 93 7.38 19.89 -15.85
#